data_AF-A0A7D9EA20-F1
#
_entry.id   AF-A0A7D9EA20-F1
#
_cell.length_a   1.000
_cell.length_b   1.000
_cell.length_c   1.000
_cell.angle_alpha   90.00
_cell.angle_beta   90.00
_cell.angle_gamma   90.00
#
_symmetry.space_group_name_H-M   'P 1'
#
loop_
_entity.id
_entity.type
_entity.pdbx_description
1 polymer ?
#
loop_
_entity_poly.entity_id
_entity_poly.type
_entity_poly.pdbx_seq_one_letter_code
_entity_poly.pdbx_strand_id
1 'polypeptide(L)' 'MERFASKNDVDIESMLADKDSKSTKKATKQAVKILREYCAEKELPTEFENINKVELDNLLRHFYANARKKDGTL' A
#
# COMPACT_ATOMS: atom_id res chain seq x y z
N MET A 1 0.00 -37.95 8.81
CA MET A 1 0.67 -36.62 8.88
C MET A 1 1.65 -36.55 7.73
N GLU A 2 1.36 -35.78 6.69
CA GLU A 2 2.42 -35.26 5.82
C GLU A 2 2.54 -33.77 6.10
N ARG A 3 3.70 -33.37 6.64
CA ARG A 3 3.96 -32.01 7.12
C ARG A 3 4.25 -31.04 5.97
N PHE A 4 4.62 -31.54 4.80
CA PHE A 4 4.94 -30.74 3.63
C PHE A 4 4.40 -31.43 2.38
N ALA A 5 3.23 -30.97 1.91
CA ALA A 5 2.69 -31.41 0.63
C ALA A 5 3.64 -30.95 -0.49
N SER A 6 4.11 -31.88 -1.33
CA SER A 6 4.79 -31.57 -2.58
C SER A 6 3.79 -30.89 -3.52
N LYS A 7 3.79 -29.56 -3.52
CA LYS A 7 3.00 -28.78 -4.48
C LYS A 7 3.63 -28.95 -5.86
N ASN A 8 2.80 -29.28 -6.84
CA ASN A 8 3.23 -29.36 -8.23
C ASN A 8 3.58 -27.96 -8.74
N ASP A 9 4.40 -27.86 -9.78
CA ASP A 9 4.86 -26.56 -10.32
C ASP A 9 3.69 -25.62 -10.68
N VAL A 10 2.57 -26.18 -11.14
CA VAL A 10 1.33 -25.44 -11.43
C VAL A 10 0.72 -24.77 -10.19
N ASP A 11 0.77 -25.43 -9.03
CA ASP A 11 0.28 -24.85 -7.77
C ASP A 11 1.21 -23.74 -7.29
N ILE A 12 2.53 -23.90 -7.51
CA ILE A 12 3.52 -22.87 -7.20
C ILE A 12 3.30 -21.65 -8.09
N GLU A 13 3.09 -21.85 -9.40
CA GLU A 13 2.77 -20.79 -10.37
C GLU A 13 1.44 -20.09 -10.05
N SER A 14 0.39 -20.84 -9.67
CA SER A 14 -0.88 -20.27 -9.24
C SER A 14 -0.72 -19.42 -7.97
N MET A 15 0.08 -19.88 -7.00
CA MET A 15 0.37 -19.09 -5.79
C MET A 15 1.21 -17.84 -6.09
N LEU A 16 2.12 -17.90 -7.06
CA LEU A 16 2.87 -16.73 -7.53
C LEU A 16 1.98 -15.73 -8.28
N ALA A 17 1.00 -16.22 -9.04
CA ALA A 17 -0.02 -15.39 -9.69
C ALA A 17 -1.00 -14.78 -8.68
N ASP A 18 -1.35 -15.50 -7.62
CA ASP A 18 -2.21 -15.01 -6.52
C ASP A 18 -1.48 -14.06 -5.55
N LYS A 19 -0.15 -14.18 -5.43
CA LYS A 19 0.70 -13.15 -4.77
C LYS A 19 0.52 -11.79 -5.45
N ASP A 20 0.16 -11.82 -6.73
CA ASP A 20 -0.17 -10.69 -7.58
C ASP A 20 -1.67 -10.35 -7.61
N SER A 21 -2.42 -10.80 -6.60
CA SER A 21 -3.81 -10.44 -6.30
C SER A 21 -4.12 -9.02 -6.78
N LYS A 22 -4.89 -8.94 -7.88
CA LYS A 22 -5.34 -7.69 -8.48
C LYS A 22 -6.00 -6.76 -7.45
N SER A 23 -6.60 -7.34 -6.41
CA SER A 23 -7.21 -6.61 -5.30
C SER A 23 -6.17 -5.87 -4.43
N THR A 24 -5.07 -6.53 -4.08
CA THR A 24 -3.99 -5.95 -3.27
C THR A 24 -3.30 -4.82 -4.03
N LYS A 25 -2.98 -5.05 -5.31
CA LYS A 25 -2.42 -4.00 -6.19
C LYS A 25 -3.36 -2.80 -6.35
N LYS A 26 -4.66 -3.05 -6.46
CA LYS A 26 -5.67 -1.98 -6.58
C LYS A 26 -5.79 -1.17 -5.29
N ALA A 27 -5.81 -1.84 -4.13
CA ALA A 27 -5.85 -1.17 -2.83
C ALA A 27 -4.60 -0.30 -2.60
N THR A 28 -3.41 -0.82 -2.89
CA THR A 28 -2.17 -0.05 -2.79
C THR A 28 -2.17 1.15 -3.74
N LYS A 29 -2.58 0.97 -5.00
CA LYS A 29 -2.69 2.09 -5.96
C LYS A 29 -3.67 3.17 -5.49
N GLN A 30 -4.79 2.77 -4.89
CA GLN A 30 -5.76 3.70 -4.30
C GLN A 30 -5.15 4.46 -3.12
N ALA A 31 -4.49 3.77 -2.19
CA ALA A 31 -3.82 4.40 -1.05
C ALA A 31 -2.75 5.41 -1.51
N VAL A 32 -1.92 5.06 -2.49
CA VAL A 32 -0.92 5.97 -3.08
C VAL A 32 -1.57 7.19 -3.73
N LYS A 33 -2.70 7.01 -4.43
CA LYS A 33 -3.45 8.12 -5.03
C LYS A 33 -3.93 9.11 -3.96
N ILE A 34 -4.54 8.61 -2.90
CA ILE A 34 -5.05 9.43 -1.78
C ILE A 34 -3.89 10.17 -1.09
N LEU A 35 -2.76 9.50 -0.87
CA LEU A 35 -1.57 10.15 -0.28
C LEU A 35 -1.02 11.26 -1.19
N ARG A 36 -0.96 11.04 -2.51
CA ARG A 36 -0.56 12.08 -3.48
C ARG A 36 -1.52 13.28 -3.47
N GLU A 37 -2.83 13.04 -3.39
CA GLU A 37 -3.84 14.10 -3.27
C GLU A 37 -3.67 14.90 -1.98
N TYR A 38 -3.45 14.23 -0.85
CA TYR A 38 -3.14 14.88 0.43
C TYR A 38 -1.87 15.74 0.35
N CYS A 39 -0.78 15.21 -0.24
CA CYS A 39 0.45 15.97 -0.42
C CYS A 39 0.21 17.22 -1.25
N ALA A 40 -0.54 17.10 -2.36
CA ALA A 40 -0.86 18.25 -3.22
C ALA A 40 -1.69 19.32 -2.47
N GLU A 41 -2.67 18.92 -1.65
CA GLU A 41 -3.50 19.84 -0.86
C GLU A 41 -2.69 20.57 0.23
N LYS A 42 -1.67 19.91 0.78
CA LYS A 42 -0.79 20.47 1.83
C LYS A 42 0.49 21.12 1.30
N GLU A 43 0.60 21.27 -0.02
CA GLU A 43 1.79 21.81 -0.70
C GLU A 43 3.09 21.04 -0.35
N LEU A 44 2.95 19.73 -0.11
CA LEU A 44 4.04 18.81 0.20
C LEU A 44 4.56 18.10 -1.07
N PRO A 45 5.81 17.60 -1.06
CA PRO A 45 6.36 16.80 -2.15
C PRO A 45 5.49 15.58 -2.46
N THR A 46 5.14 15.40 -3.74
CA THR A 46 4.34 14.26 -4.23
C THR A 46 5.21 13.08 -4.67
N GLU A 47 6.53 13.26 -4.77
CA GLU A 47 7.53 12.23 -5.06
C GLU A 47 8.07 11.59 -3.76
N PHE A 48 7.17 11.15 -2.88
CA PHE A 48 7.52 10.51 -1.61
C PHE A 48 8.16 9.12 -1.79
N GLU A 49 8.27 8.62 -3.03
CA GLU A 49 9.07 7.43 -3.34
C GLU A 49 10.58 7.69 -3.29
N ASN A 50 10.99 8.95 -3.42
CA ASN A 50 12.41 9.37 -3.49
C ASN A 50 12.95 9.94 -2.18
N ILE A 51 12.10 10.12 -1.17
CA ILE A 51 12.51 10.66 0.15
C ILE A 51 13.04 9.55 1.06
N ASN A 52 13.79 9.94 2.09
CA ASN A 52 14.36 8.96 3.01
C ASN A 52 13.29 8.37 3.96
N LYS A 53 13.61 7.25 4.62
CA LYS A 53 12.66 6.55 5.51
C LYS A 53 12.13 7.41 6.66
N VAL A 54 12.95 8.32 7.19
CA VAL A 54 12.57 9.18 8.32
C VAL A 54 11.57 10.25 7.85
N GLU A 55 11.81 10.83 6.68
CA GLU A 55 10.89 11.78 6.06
C GLU A 55 9.56 11.11 5.68
N LEU A 56 9.62 9.88 5.16
CA LEU A 56 8.42 9.11 4.85
C LEU A 56 7.61 8.77 6.12
N ASP A 57 8.27 8.38 7.21
CA ASP A 57 7.59 8.11 8.49
C ASP A 57 6.88 9.35 9.01
N ASN A 58 7.54 10.51 8.97
CA ASN A 58 6.93 11.78 9.37
C ASN A 58 5.75 12.16 8.47
N LEU A 59 5.88 12.00 7.15
CA LEU A 59 4.78 12.26 6.21
C LEU A 59 3.58 11.36 6.53
N LEU A 60 3.81 10.06 6.73
CA LEU A 60 2.76 9.11 7.04
C LEU A 60 2.09 9.39 8.39
N ARG A 61 2.84 9.81 9.41
CA ARG A 61 2.26 10.24 10.71
C ARG A 61 1.30 11.40 10.53
N HIS A 62 1.70 12.44 9.80
CA HIS A 62 0.82 13.58 9.53
C HIS A 62 -0.37 13.17 8.67
N PHE A 63 -0.15 12.34 7.65
CA PHE A 63 -1.22 11.81 6.82
C PHE A 63 -2.25 11.05 7.65
N TYR A 64 -1.86 10.06 8.45
CA TYR A 64 -2.80 9.30 9.28
C TYR A 64 -3.46 10.14 10.39
N ALA A 65 -2.80 11.19 10.90
CA ALA A 65 -3.39 12.11 11.87
C ALA A 65 -4.45 13.04 11.25
N ASN A 66 -4.33 13.34 9.96
CA ASN A 66 -5.24 14.25 9.24
C ASN A 66 -6.22 13.52 8.32
N ALA A 67 -5.93 12.27 7.96
CA ALA A 67 -6.76 11.46 7.08
C ALA A 67 -8.07 11.13 7.80
N ARG A 68 -9.16 11.66 7.26
CA ARG A 68 -10.52 11.34 7.71
C ARG A 68 -11.13 10.31 6.77
N LYS A 69 -11.96 9.42 7.31
CA LYS A 69 -12.88 8.56 6.56
C LYS A 69 -13.86 9.43 5.76
N LYS A 70 -14.55 8.83 4.79
CA LYS A 70 -15.53 9.50 3.92
C LYS A 70 -16.68 10.19 4.69
N ASP A 71 -16.91 9.83 5.94
CA ASP A 71 -17.89 10.43 6.84
C ASP A 71 -17.32 11.61 7.68
N GLY A 72 -16.06 11.99 7.47
CA GLY A 72 -15.39 13.06 8.22
C GLY A 72 -14.86 12.66 9.59
N THR A 73 -15.00 11.40 10.01
CA THR A 73 -14.38 10.88 11.25
C THR A 73 -12.96 10.39 11.00
N LEU A 74 -12.12 10.42 12.04
CA LEU A 74 -10.77 9.85 12.00
C LEU A 74 -10.83 8.31 12.00
#